data_AF-A0A967TZC0-F1
#
_entry.id   AF-A0A967TZC0-F1
#
_cell.length_a   1.000
_cell.length_b   1.000
_cell.length_c   1.000
_cell.angle_alpha   90.00
_cell.angle_beta   90.00
_cell.angle_gamma   90.00
#
_symmetry.space_group_name_H-M   'P 1'
#
loop_
_entity.id
_entity.type
_entity.pdbx_description
1 polymer ?
#
loop_
_entity_poly.entity_id
_entity_poly.type
_entity_poly.pdbx_seq_one_letter_code
_entity_poly.pdbx_strand_id
1 'polypeptide(L)'
;HPEGILSFLPVAFFAVLIANIWLGWPFMTVVATGALQSIPTELYEAADIDGASGWQKFWNVTVPLIRPAMVPAIMLGTIWTFNNFNV
;
A
#
# COMPACT_ATOMS: atom_id res chain seq x y z
N HIS A 1 -42.12 0.77 -1.90
CA HIS A 1 -41.45 1.25 -0.68
C HIS A 1 -39.99 0.80 -0.69
N PRO A 2 -39.08 1.62 -1.25
CA PRO A 2 -37.68 1.28 -1.52
C PRO A 2 -36.80 1.41 -0.27
N GLU A 3 -37.36 1.12 0.92
CA GLU A 3 -36.70 1.35 2.20
C GLU A 3 -35.73 0.20 2.56
N GLY A 4 -35.72 -0.89 1.79
CA GLY A 4 -34.82 -2.05 1.94
C GLY A 4 -33.43 -1.89 1.33
N ILE A 5 -33.17 -0.82 0.58
CA ILE A 5 -31.84 -0.52 0.02
C ILE A 5 -30.89 0.04 1.10
N LEU A 6 -31.40 0.49 2.24
CA LEU A 6 -30.58 0.95 3.36
C LEU A 6 -30.28 -0.15 4.40
N SER A 7 -30.92 -1.33 4.31
CA SER A 7 -30.71 -2.42 5.27
C SER A 7 -29.39 -3.18 5.07
N PHE A 8 -28.60 -2.84 4.05
CA PHE A 8 -27.26 -3.40 3.82
C PHE A 8 -26.14 -2.41 4.16
N LEU A 9 -26.34 -1.46 5.08
CA LEU A 9 -25.29 -0.57 5.61
C LEU A 9 -23.86 -1.19 5.65
N PRO A 10 -23.67 -2.47 6.08
CA PRO A 10 -22.37 -3.13 5.97
C PRO A 10 -21.85 -3.24 4.53
N VAL A 11 -22.65 -3.73 3.59
CA VAL A 11 -22.25 -3.95 2.19
C VAL A 11 -22.00 -2.63 1.46
N ALA A 12 -22.79 -1.58 1.71
CA ALA A 12 -22.55 -0.25 1.14
C ALA A 12 -21.21 0.31 1.64
N PHE A 13 -20.95 0.18 2.95
CA PHE A 13 -19.70 0.59 3.57
C PHE A 13 -18.50 -0.18 3.00
N PHE A 14 -18.58 -1.52 2.91
CA PHE A 14 -17.52 -2.34 2.33
C PHE A 14 -17.32 -2.04 0.83
N ALA A 15 -18.38 -1.80 0.07
CA ALA A 15 -18.28 -1.45 -1.35
C ALA A 15 -17.54 -0.12 -1.55
N VAL A 16 -17.86 0.91 -0.76
CA VAL A 16 -17.16 2.21 -0.81
C VAL A 16 -15.71 2.07 -0.34
N LEU A 17 -15.44 1.26 0.68
CA LEU A 17 -14.09 0.99 1.18
C LEU A 17 -13.23 0.28 0.12
N ILE A 18 -13.77 -0.75 -0.53
CA ILE A 18 -13.09 -1.47 -1.63
C ILE A 18 -12.86 -0.53 -2.81
N ALA A 19 -13.84 0.29 -3.19
CA ALA A 19 -13.68 1.26 -4.28
C ALA A 19 -12.58 2.29 -3.98
N ASN A 20 -12.48 2.78 -2.74
CA ASN A 20 -11.41 3.68 -2.31
C ASN A 20 -10.02 3.02 -2.37
N ILE A 21 -9.90 1.77 -1.90
CA ILE A 21 -8.64 1.02 -1.98
C ILE A 21 -8.26 0.79 -3.45
N TRP A 22 -9.23 0.42 -4.29
CA TRP A 22 -9.01 0.18 -5.71
C TRP A 22 -8.49 1.42 -6.44
N LEU A 23 -9.01 2.61 -6.11
CA LEU A 23 -8.54 3.88 -6.67
C LEU A 23 -7.10 4.21 -6.29
N GLY A 24 -6.69 3.91 -5.05
CA GLY A 24 -5.31 4.11 -4.59
C GLY A 24 -4.33 3.02 -5.06
N TRP A 25 -4.82 1.82 -5.37
CA TRP A 25 -3.99 0.65 -5.63
C TRP A 25 -2.99 0.81 -6.79
N PRO A 26 -3.36 1.35 -7.97
CA PRO A 26 -2.41 1.56 -9.07
C PRO A 26 -1.27 2.50 -8.70
N PHE A 27 -1.58 3.58 -7.98
CA PHE A 27 -0.57 4.54 -7.54
C PHE A 27 0.40 3.89 -6.53
N MET A 28 -0.14 3.22 -5.51
CA MET A 28 0.68 2.51 -4.52
C MET A 28 1.57 1.43 -5.17
N THR A 29 1.06 0.66 -6.14
CA THR A 29 1.83 -0.39 -6.81
C THR A 29 2.94 0.17 -7.70
N VAL A 30 2.71 1.29 -8.39
CA VAL A 30 3.76 1.97 -9.16
C VAL A 30 4.87 2.48 -8.25
N VAL A 31 4.52 3.14 -7.14
CA VAL A 31 5.50 3.63 -6.16
C VAL A 31 6.29 2.47 -5.54
N ALA A 32 5.59 1.42 -5.10
CA ALA A 32 6.23 0.25 -4.52
C ALA A 32 7.18 -0.43 -5.51
N THR A 33 6.78 -0.56 -6.77
CA THR A 33 7.62 -1.17 -7.82
C THR A 33 8.86 -0.32 -8.10
N GLY A 34 8.71 1.01 -8.22
CA GLY A 34 9.86 1.90 -8.38
C GLY A 34 10.82 1.86 -7.19
N ALA A 35 10.28 1.82 -5.97
CA ALA A 35 11.07 1.69 -4.76
C ALA A 35 11.81 0.36 -4.69
N LEU A 36 11.16 -0.75 -5.06
CA LEU A 36 11.78 -2.07 -5.11
C LEU A 36 12.91 -2.14 -6.15
N GLN A 37 12.72 -1.51 -7.32
CA GLN A 37 13.76 -1.43 -8.36
C GLN A 37 14.99 -0.62 -7.93
N SER A 38 14.83 0.32 -6.99
CA SER A 38 15.96 1.07 -6.45
C SER A 38 16.82 0.30 -5.45
N ILE A 39 16.37 -0.86 -4.97
CA ILE A 39 17.11 -1.68 -4.01
C ILE A 39 18.26 -2.38 -4.74
N PRO A 40 19.53 -2.15 -4.36
CA PRO A 40 20.66 -2.89 -4.94
C PRO A 40 20.56 -4.38 -4.63
N THR A 41 20.75 -5.23 -5.64
CA THR A 41 20.73 -6.70 -5.50
C THR A 41 21.78 -7.21 -4.51
N GLU A 42 22.91 -6.50 -4.40
CA GLU A 42 24.02 -6.80 -3.47
C GLU A 42 23.56 -6.92 -2.00
N LEU A 43 22.53 -6.16 -1.59
CA LEU A 43 21.98 -6.25 -0.23
C LEU A 43 21.24 -7.56 0.02
N TYR A 44 20.59 -8.11 -1.00
CA TYR A 44 19.96 -9.43 -0.90
C TYR A 44 21.01 -10.55 -0.90
N GLU A 45 22.06 -10.41 -1.70
CA GLU A 45 23.19 -11.35 -1.73
C GLU A 45 23.96 -11.36 -0.40
N ALA A 46 24.19 -10.20 0.21
CA ALA A 46 24.77 -10.10 1.55
C ALA A 46 23.87 -10.78 2.59
N ALA A 47 22.56 -10.56 2.54
CA ALA A 47 21.61 -11.22 3.43
C ALA A 47 21.55 -12.75 3.21
N ASP A 48 21.79 -13.24 1.98
CA ASP A 48 21.95 -14.66 1.67
C ASP A 48 23.22 -15.25 2.29
N ILE A 49 24.34 -14.53 2.20
CA ILE A 49 25.61 -14.92 2.83
C ILE A 49 25.47 -14.98 4.36
N ASP A 50 24.72 -14.05 4.95
CA ASP A 50 24.40 -14.01 6.38
C ASP A 50 23.36 -15.08 6.81
N GLY A 51 22.84 -15.88 5.88
CA GLY A 51 21.89 -16.95 6.16
C GLY A 51 20.48 -16.45 6.53
N ALA A 52 20.11 -15.23 6.14
CA ALA A 52 18.80 -14.67 6.43
C ALA A 52 17.68 -15.39 5.68
N SER A 53 16.62 -15.76 6.40
CA SER A 53 15.39 -16.31 5.80
C SER A 53 14.65 -15.26 4.96
N GLY A 54 13.80 -15.69 4.01
CA GLY A 54 13.04 -14.76 3.16
C GLY A 54 12.18 -13.75 3.94
N TRP A 55 11.64 -14.15 5.10
CA TRP A 55 10.89 -13.24 5.97
C TRP A 55 11.78 -12.19 6.64
N GLN A 56 12.99 -12.57 7.05
CA GLN A 56 13.98 -11.63 7.59
C GLN A 56 14.44 -10.66 6.51
N LYS A 57 14.67 -11.11 5.27
CA LYS A 57 15.01 -10.22 4.16
C LYS A 57 13.91 -9.20 3.88
N PHE A 58 12.65 -9.63 3.91
CA PHE A 58 11.53 -8.71 3.71
C PHE A 58 11.52 -7.60 4.78
N TRP A 59 11.58 -7.95 6.07
CA TRP A 59 11.49 -6.96 7.15
C TRP A 59 12.77 -6.15 7.38
N ASN A 60 13.95 -6.73 7.13
CA ASN A 60 15.23 -6.10 7.43
C ASN A 60 15.88 -5.42 6.21
N VAL A 61 15.54 -5.83 4.99
CA VAL A 61 16.07 -5.25 3.74
C VAL A 61 14.97 -4.49 3.02
N THR A 62 13.93 -5.21 2.57
CA THR A 62 12.91 -4.63 1.67
C THR A 62 12.13 -3.49 2.33
N VAL A 63 11.48 -3.74 3.46
CA VAL A 63 10.63 -2.78 4.19
C VAL A 63 11.36 -1.47 4.54
N PRO A 64 12.55 -1.49 5.16
CA PRO A 64 13.26 -0.25 5.51
C PRO A 64 13.73 0.54 4.29
N LEU A 65 14.11 -0.13 3.20
CA LEU A 65 14.60 0.52 1.97
C LEU A 65 13.48 1.14 1.13
N ILE A 66 12.29 0.53 1.09
CA ILE A 66 11.14 1.12 0.39
C ILE A 66 10.45 2.23 1.19
N ARG A 67 10.63 2.25 2.52
CA ARG A 67 10.01 3.22 3.44
C ARG A 67 10.16 4.69 2.99
N PRO A 68 11.34 5.21 2.60
CA PRO A 68 11.49 6.60 2.15
C PRO A 68 10.65 6.95 0.92
N ALA A 69 10.33 5.99 0.05
CA ALA A 69 9.44 6.21 -1.10
C ALA A 69 7.97 6.01 -0.74
N MET A 70 7.66 5.03 0.11
CA MET A 70 6.28 4.69 0.50
C MET A 70 5.65 5.72 1.45
N VAL A 71 6.41 6.30 2.38
CA VAL A 71 5.92 7.30 3.34
C VAL A 71 5.27 8.51 2.65
N PRO A 72 5.94 9.22 1.72
CA PRO A 72 5.31 10.34 1.02
C PRO A 72 4.14 9.90 0.14
N ALA A 73 4.17 8.70 -0.46
CA ALA A 73 3.04 8.19 -1.23
C ALA A 73 1.80 7.92 -0.37
N ILE A 74 1.97 7.36 0.83
CA ILE A 74 0.88 7.17 1.80
C ILE A 74 0.34 8.52 2.28
N MET A 75 1.21 9.49 2.53
CA MET A 75 0.80 10.86 2.89
C MET A 75 -0.05 11.50 1.79
N LEU A 76 0.39 11.41 0.53
CA LEU A 76 -0.36 11.91 -0.63
C LEU A 76 -1.71 11.20 -0.79
N GLY A 77 -1.73 9.87 -0.68
CA GLY A 77 -2.96 9.08 -0.72
C GLY A 77 -3.94 9.50 0.38
N THR A 78 -3.43 9.71 1.60
CA THR A 78 -4.23 10.20 2.73
C THR A 78 -4.82 11.57 2.43
N ILE A 79 -4.01 12.52 1.94
CA ILE A 79 -4.47 13.87 1.56
C ILE A 79 -5.57 13.80 0.49
N TRP A 80 -5.39 12.96 -0.53
CA TRP A 80 -6.38 12.77 -1.59
C TRP A 80 -7.69 12.21 -1.04
N THR A 81 -7.62 11.18 -0.19
CA THR A 81 -8.80 10.61 0.47
C THR A 81 -9.52 11.66 1.32
N PHE A 82 -8.80 12.48 2.10
CA PHE A 82 -9.39 13.59 2.87
C PHE A 82 -10.03 14.66 1.99
N ASN A 83 -9.42 14.97 0.84
CA ASN A 83 -10.00 15.94 -0.10
C ASN A 83 -11.32 15.45 -0.71
N ASN A 84 -11.45 14.14 -0.96
CA ASN A 84 -12.68 13.53 -1.45
C ASN A 84 -13.85 13.55 -0.43
N PHE A 85 -13.58 13.76 0.86
CA PHE A 85 -14.64 13.95 1.86
C PHE A 85 -15.23 15.37 1.88
N ASN A 86 -14.58 16.33 1.23
CA ASN A 86 -15.02 17.73 1.19
C ASN A 86 -15.88 18.06 -0.05
N VAL A 87 -16.32 17.05 -0.80
CA VAL A 87 -17.28 17.15 -1.91
C VAL A 87 -18.60 16.46 -1.59
#